data_AF-A0A7C1K148-F1
#
_entry.id   AF-A0A7C1K148-F1
#
_cell.length_a   1.000
_cell.length_b   1.000
_cell.length_c   1.000
_cell.angle_alpha   90.00
_cell.angle_beta   90.00
_cell.angle_gamma   90.00
#
_symmetry.space_group_name_H-M   'P 1'
#
loop_
_entity.id
_entity.type
_entity.pdbx_description
1 polymer ?
#
loop_
_entity_poly.entity_id
_entity_poly.type
_entity_poly.pdbx_seq_one_letter_code
_entity_poly.pdbx_strand_id
1 'polypeptide(L)'
;MATATAAENNTFRNEVIAQTPTGHRMLHCLQCGTCGGSCPSGADMELTPRALIALINAGQRDRVLSANTMWACVSCYYCTVRCPQEIPVTDIIYTLKRLSIAERRYKDTDAPALAKTFTDYVDKYGRSFEFGLATGYHLLSRPLSALKMGPMGFSMFTRGRMSLLPTKIRNIDQLQAIIQKAREIGARR
;
A
#
# COMPACT_ATOMS: atom_id res chain seq x y z
N MET A 1 -24.94 -33.64 -14.02
CA MET A 1 -23.75 -33.48 -13.14
C MET A 1 -23.18 -32.11 -13.45
N ALA A 2 -23.42 -31.15 -12.54
CA ALA A 2 -23.32 -29.72 -12.81
C ALA A 2 -21.87 -29.23 -12.92
N THR A 3 -21.66 -28.33 -13.89
CA THR A 3 -20.41 -27.69 -14.28
C THR A 3 -19.80 -26.82 -13.19
N ALA A 4 -18.84 -27.37 -12.46
CA ALA A 4 -17.89 -26.62 -11.63
C ALA A 4 -16.60 -26.38 -12.43
N THR A 5 -16.54 -25.38 -13.32
CA THR A 5 -15.48 -25.38 -14.37
C THR A 5 -14.78 -24.06 -14.73
N ALA A 6 -14.98 -22.94 -14.03
CA ALA A 6 -14.09 -21.78 -14.22
C ALA A 6 -13.95 -20.87 -12.99
N ALA A 7 -15.05 -20.66 -12.26
CA ALA A 7 -15.06 -19.79 -11.10
C ALA A 7 -14.34 -20.38 -9.87
N GLU A 8 -14.19 -21.71 -9.76
CA GLU A 8 -13.52 -22.36 -8.62
C GLU A 8 -11.99 -22.44 -8.77
N ASN A 9 -11.46 -22.42 -9.99
CA ASN A 9 -10.02 -22.63 -10.28
C ASN A 9 -9.18 -21.34 -10.37
N ASN A 10 -9.70 -20.20 -9.93
CA ASN A 10 -8.93 -18.97 -9.93
C ASN A 10 -7.95 -18.93 -8.74
N THR A 11 -6.75 -19.48 -8.97
CA THR A 11 -5.64 -19.50 -8.01
C THR A 11 -5.32 -18.12 -7.45
N PHE A 12 -5.33 -17.08 -8.31
CA PHE A 12 -5.01 -15.72 -7.89
C PHE A 12 -6.05 -15.16 -6.91
N ARG A 13 -7.35 -15.32 -7.21
CA ARG A 13 -8.42 -14.89 -6.31
C ARG A 13 -8.30 -15.59 -4.95
N ASN A 14 -8.06 -16.90 -4.95
CA ASN A 14 -7.98 -17.69 -3.72
C ASN A 14 -6.76 -17.27 -2.88
N GLU A 15 -5.63 -16.95 -3.52
CA GLU A 15 -4.46 -16.38 -2.84
C GLU A 15 -4.76 -15.01 -2.21
N VAL A 16 -5.41 -14.10 -2.95
CA VAL A 16 -5.81 -12.78 -2.42
C VAL A 16 -6.76 -12.95 -1.22
N ILE A 17 -7.71 -13.87 -1.29
CA ILE A 17 -8.63 -14.18 -0.19
C ILE A 17 -7.87 -14.69 1.03
N ALA A 18 -6.92 -15.62 0.84
CA ALA A 18 -6.16 -16.22 1.94
C ALA A 18 -5.26 -15.20 2.66
N GLN A 19 -4.62 -14.30 1.90
CA GLN A 19 -3.70 -13.30 2.44
C GLN A 19 -4.38 -12.02 2.96
N THR A 20 -5.70 -11.91 2.82
CA THR A 20 -6.47 -10.74 3.25
C THR A 20 -7.32 -11.05 4.49
N PRO A 21 -7.22 -10.27 5.58
CA PRO A 21 -8.14 -10.38 6.71
C PRO A 21 -9.60 -10.28 6.24
N THR A 22 -10.43 -11.26 6.58
CA THR A 22 -11.84 -11.31 6.12
C THR A 22 -12.00 -11.31 4.59
N GLY A 23 -10.96 -11.73 3.85
CA GLY A 23 -10.91 -11.69 2.38
C GLY A 23 -12.02 -12.49 1.69
N HIS A 24 -12.57 -13.52 2.34
CA HIS A 24 -13.68 -14.33 1.81
C HIS A 24 -14.92 -13.48 1.45
N ARG A 25 -15.11 -12.33 2.09
CA ARG A 25 -16.21 -11.41 1.78
C ARG A 25 -16.17 -10.89 0.34
N MET A 26 -15.01 -10.89 -0.31
CA MET A 26 -14.87 -10.51 -1.72
C MET A 26 -15.74 -11.38 -2.65
N LEU A 27 -16.06 -12.61 -2.26
CA LEU A 27 -16.95 -13.51 -3.01
C LEU A 27 -18.39 -12.96 -3.13
N HIS A 28 -18.79 -12.06 -2.23
CA HIS A 28 -20.10 -11.41 -2.24
C HIS A 28 -20.12 -10.10 -3.04
N CYS A 29 -19.07 -9.79 -3.80
CA CYS A 29 -19.03 -8.56 -4.59
C CYS A 29 -20.10 -8.51 -5.67
N LEU A 30 -21.08 -7.61 -5.49
CA LEU A 30 -22.16 -7.35 -6.46
C LEU A 30 -21.76 -6.41 -7.61
N GLN A 31 -20.49 -5.97 -7.66
CA GLN A 31 -19.99 -5.01 -8.66
C GLN A 31 -20.78 -3.68 -8.74
N CYS A 32 -21.43 -3.26 -7.65
CA CYS A 32 -22.26 -2.04 -7.60
C CYS A 32 -21.51 -0.72 -7.84
N GLY A 33 -20.19 -0.67 -7.61
CA GLY A 33 -19.37 0.51 -7.89
C GLY A 33 -19.29 1.58 -6.80
N THR A 34 -19.94 1.40 -5.64
CA THR A 34 -19.85 2.34 -4.51
C THR A 34 -18.40 2.64 -4.10
N CYS A 35 -17.53 1.62 -4.13
CA CYS A 35 -16.11 1.76 -3.83
C CYS A 35 -15.36 2.63 -4.85
N GLY A 36 -15.74 2.57 -6.13
CA GLY A 36 -15.20 3.43 -7.19
C GLY A 36 -15.68 4.87 -7.04
N GLY A 37 -16.99 5.07 -6.86
CA GLY A 37 -17.57 6.41 -6.69
C GLY A 37 -17.17 7.11 -5.38
N SER A 38 -16.82 6.34 -4.33
CA SER A 38 -16.36 6.91 -3.06
C SER A 38 -14.86 7.20 -3.00
N CYS A 39 -14.09 6.78 -4.01
CA CYS A 39 -12.63 6.90 -3.97
C CYS A 39 -12.21 8.34 -4.29
N PRO A 40 -11.57 9.07 -3.35
CA PRO A 40 -11.09 10.43 -3.64
C PRO A 40 -9.95 10.43 -4.65
N SER A 41 -9.13 9.38 -4.67
CA SER A 41 -8.01 9.19 -5.59
C SER A 41 -8.41 8.43 -6.86
N GLY A 42 -9.72 8.27 -7.13
CA GLY A 42 -10.20 7.45 -8.24
C GLY A 42 -9.72 7.93 -9.60
N ALA A 43 -9.55 9.25 -9.78
CA ALA A 43 -9.06 9.86 -11.03
C ALA A 43 -7.58 9.54 -11.31
N ASP A 44 -6.79 9.30 -10.27
CA ASP A 44 -5.36 8.99 -10.37
C ASP A 44 -5.08 7.48 -10.46
N MET A 45 -6.11 6.64 -10.31
CA MET A 45 -5.99 5.19 -10.36
C MET A 45 -6.25 4.66 -11.77
N GLU A 46 -5.35 3.81 -12.28
CA GLU A 46 -5.55 3.04 -13.51
C GLU A 46 -6.74 2.08 -13.39
N LEU A 47 -6.88 1.45 -12.22
CA LEU A 47 -7.98 0.55 -11.92
C LEU A 47 -8.74 1.07 -10.70
N THR A 48 -10.01 1.42 -10.88
CA THR A 48 -10.90 1.70 -9.75
C THR A 48 -11.02 0.46 -8.85
N PRO A 49 -11.33 0.61 -7.55
CA PRO A 49 -11.49 -0.54 -6.66
C PRO A 49 -12.52 -1.57 -7.14
N ARG A 50 -13.57 -1.14 -7.86
CA ARG A 50 -14.54 -2.05 -8.48
C ARG A 50 -13.90 -2.89 -9.59
N ALA A 51 -13.19 -2.24 -10.52
CA ALA A 51 -12.51 -2.89 -11.64
C ALA A 51 -11.40 -3.83 -11.15
N LEU A 52 -10.70 -3.45 -10.08
CA LEU A 52 -9.69 -4.27 -9.43
C LEU A 52 -10.25 -5.61 -8.96
N ILE A 53 -11.39 -5.60 -8.24
CA ILE A 53 -12.05 -6.83 -7.77
C ILE A 53 -12.51 -7.69 -8.97
N ALA A 54 -13.05 -7.07 -10.02
CA ALA A 54 -13.45 -7.80 -11.23
C ALA A 54 -12.26 -8.52 -11.88
N LEU A 55 -11.11 -7.85 -12.00
CA LEU A 55 -9.89 -8.42 -12.57
C LEU A 55 -9.26 -9.50 -11.69
N ILE A 56 -9.32 -9.35 -10.36
CA ILE A 56 -8.96 -10.44 -9.42
C ILE A 56 -9.82 -11.67 -9.71
N ASN A 57 -11.14 -11.51 -9.78
CA ASN A 57 -12.07 -12.60 -10.07
C ASN A 57 -11.88 -13.22 -11.46
N ALA A 58 -11.37 -12.45 -12.43
CA ALA A 58 -11.01 -12.92 -13.76
C ALA A 58 -9.60 -13.56 -13.83
N GLY A 59 -8.84 -13.59 -12.74
CA GLY A 59 -7.52 -14.21 -12.68
C GLY A 59 -6.41 -13.39 -13.36
N GLN A 60 -6.67 -12.11 -13.62
CA GLN A 60 -5.78 -11.20 -14.36
C GLN A 60 -4.65 -10.67 -13.47
N ARG A 61 -3.83 -11.57 -12.91
CA ARG A 61 -2.78 -11.26 -11.93
C ARG A 61 -1.86 -10.15 -12.43
N ASP A 62 -1.29 -10.32 -13.61
CA ASP A 62 -0.28 -9.41 -14.15
C ASP A 62 -0.84 -8.00 -14.32
N ARG A 63 -2.07 -7.87 -14.83
CA ARG A 63 -2.76 -6.58 -14.99
C ARG A 63 -3.03 -5.91 -13.65
N VAL A 64 -3.42 -6.69 -12.64
CA VAL A 64 -3.71 -6.19 -11.29
C VAL A 64 -2.43 -5.74 -10.58
N LEU A 65 -1.39 -6.58 -10.56
CA LEU A 65 -0.17 -6.31 -9.80
C LEU A 65 0.73 -5.23 -10.42
N SER A 66 0.59 -4.98 -11.73
CA SER A 66 1.34 -3.90 -12.41
C SER A 66 0.64 -2.55 -12.39
N ALA A 67 -0.62 -2.46 -11.97
CA ALA A 67 -1.37 -1.22 -11.98
C ALA A 67 -0.87 -0.24 -10.90
N ASN A 68 -0.97 1.06 -11.17
CA ASN A 68 -0.62 2.09 -10.18
C ASN A 68 -1.57 2.15 -8.97
N THR A 69 -2.71 1.45 -8.99
CA THR A 69 -3.80 1.56 -8.01
C THR A 69 -3.35 1.37 -6.56
N MET A 70 -2.44 0.43 -6.30
CA MET A 70 -1.90 0.17 -4.95
C MET A 70 -1.05 1.33 -4.41
N TRP A 71 -0.50 2.16 -5.32
CA TRP A 71 0.37 3.29 -5.01
C TRP A 71 -0.40 4.61 -4.92
N ALA A 72 -1.52 4.72 -5.66
CA ALA A 72 -2.43 5.86 -5.58
C ALA A 72 -3.41 5.78 -4.39
N CYS A 73 -3.57 4.59 -3.77
CA CYS A 73 -4.46 4.43 -2.63
C CYS A 73 -3.95 5.15 -1.38
N VAL A 74 -4.73 6.12 -0.88
CA VAL A 74 -4.45 6.87 0.35
C VAL A 74 -4.99 6.20 1.61
N SER A 75 -5.58 5.00 1.50
CA SER A 75 -6.03 4.21 2.65
C SER A 75 -6.99 4.93 3.59
N CYS A 76 -7.93 5.70 3.02
CA CYS A 76 -8.94 6.45 3.77
C CYS A 76 -10.14 5.60 4.25
N TYR A 77 -10.19 4.31 3.89
CA TYR A 77 -11.23 3.34 4.27
C TYR A 77 -12.67 3.61 3.77
N TYR A 78 -12.95 4.68 3.02
CA TYR A 78 -14.32 4.93 2.51
C TYR A 78 -14.89 3.79 1.67
N CYS A 79 -14.08 3.16 0.82
CA CYS A 79 -14.51 2.02 0.01
C CYS A 79 -14.93 0.81 0.85
N THR A 80 -14.31 0.62 2.02
CA THR A 80 -14.61 -0.49 2.95
C THR A 80 -15.87 -0.18 3.74
N VAL A 81 -15.96 1.02 4.34
CA VAL A 81 -17.09 1.42 5.20
C VAL A 81 -18.40 1.56 4.42
N ARG A 82 -18.35 2.06 3.17
CA ARG A 82 -19.55 2.25 2.34
C ARG A 82 -19.93 1.02 1.53
N CYS A 83 -19.18 -0.08 1.62
CA CYS A 83 -19.52 -1.28 0.87
C CYS A 83 -20.78 -1.92 1.47
N PRO A 84 -21.88 -2.08 0.71
CA PRO A 84 -23.09 -2.72 1.22
C PRO A 84 -22.92 -4.23 1.49
N GLN A 85 -21.80 -4.81 1.06
CA GLN A 85 -21.42 -6.21 1.31
C GLN A 85 -20.23 -6.31 2.27
N GLU A 86 -19.85 -5.18 2.88
CA GLU A 86 -18.78 -5.10 3.89
C GLU A 86 -17.46 -5.76 3.45
N ILE A 87 -17.13 -5.62 2.16
CA ILE A 87 -15.90 -6.15 1.60
C ILE A 87 -14.72 -5.32 2.13
N PRO A 88 -13.63 -5.96 2.62
CA PRO A 88 -12.45 -5.26 3.11
C PRO A 88 -11.58 -4.73 1.95
N VAL A 89 -12.13 -3.83 1.14
CA VAL A 89 -11.51 -3.34 -0.11
C VAL A 89 -10.14 -2.72 0.15
N THR A 90 -10.00 -1.95 1.24
CA THR A 90 -8.71 -1.35 1.61
C THR A 90 -7.67 -2.42 1.92
N ASP A 91 -8.03 -3.47 2.67
CA ASP A 91 -7.10 -4.55 3.02
C ASP A 91 -6.72 -5.38 1.80
N ILE A 92 -7.66 -5.61 0.86
CA ILE A 92 -7.38 -6.26 -0.43
C ILE A 92 -6.33 -5.45 -1.19
N ILE A 93 -6.46 -4.13 -1.29
CA ILE A 93 -5.48 -3.27 -1.96
C ILE A 93 -4.11 -3.38 -1.28
N TYR A 94 -4.04 -3.43 0.05
CA TYR A 94 -2.78 -3.64 0.77
C TYR A 94 -2.18 -5.03 0.54
N THR A 95 -3.00 -6.08 0.43
CA THR A 95 -2.54 -7.42 0.03
C THR A 95 -1.91 -7.38 -1.35
N LEU A 96 -2.58 -6.77 -2.33
CA LEU A 96 -2.04 -6.58 -3.67
C LEU A 96 -0.75 -5.74 -3.68
N LYS A 97 -0.65 -4.72 -2.82
CA LYS A 97 0.56 -3.92 -2.65
C LYS A 97 1.74 -4.78 -2.23
N ARG A 98 1.55 -5.67 -1.23
CA ARG A 98 2.58 -6.61 -0.78
C ARG A 98 2.96 -7.61 -1.86
N LEU A 99 1.98 -8.19 -2.56
CA LEU A 99 2.23 -9.11 -3.68
C LEU A 99 3.01 -8.43 -4.82
N SER A 100 2.63 -7.21 -5.19
CA SER A 100 3.31 -6.43 -6.23
C SER A 100 4.78 -6.15 -5.86
N ILE A 101 5.08 -5.87 -4.59
CA ILE A 101 6.46 -5.72 -4.09
C ILE A 101 7.21 -7.05 -4.13
N ALA A 102 6.62 -8.12 -3.58
CA ALA A 102 7.26 -9.43 -3.49
C ALA A 102 7.64 -9.99 -4.87
N GLU A 103 6.77 -9.79 -5.86
CA GLU A 103 6.98 -10.25 -7.23
C GLU A 103 7.67 -9.21 -8.13
N ARG A 104 7.98 -8.02 -7.62
CA ARG A 104 8.57 -6.91 -8.39
C ARG A 104 7.77 -6.58 -9.66
N ARG A 105 6.44 -6.54 -9.54
CA ARG A 105 5.50 -6.30 -10.65
C ARG A 105 5.13 -4.83 -10.83
N TYR A 106 5.48 -3.96 -9.88
CA TYR A 106 5.25 -2.52 -9.99
C TYR A 106 6.08 -1.89 -11.11
N LYS A 107 5.50 -0.94 -11.84
CA LYS A 107 6.14 -0.24 -12.96
C LYS A 107 6.29 1.24 -12.63
N ASP A 108 7.43 1.81 -13.03
CA ASP A 108 7.68 3.26 -13.06
C ASP A 108 7.37 4.00 -11.76
N THR A 109 7.54 3.32 -10.62
CA THR A 109 7.29 3.88 -9.29
C THR A 109 8.44 3.57 -8.34
N ASP A 110 8.79 4.55 -7.55
CA ASP A 110 9.74 4.48 -6.45
C ASP A 110 9.03 4.44 -5.08
N ALA A 111 7.70 4.30 -5.10
CA ALA A 111 6.88 4.15 -3.91
C ALA A 111 7.32 2.99 -3.00
N PRO A 112 7.78 1.82 -3.49
CA PRO A 112 8.37 0.79 -2.63
C PRO A 112 9.59 1.28 -1.85
N ALA A 113 10.49 2.04 -2.50
CA ALA A 113 11.70 2.55 -1.88
C ALA A 113 11.38 3.62 -0.83
N LEU A 114 10.44 4.51 -1.15
CA LEU A 114 9.94 5.50 -0.19
C LEU A 114 9.26 4.83 1.01
N ALA A 115 8.36 3.87 0.77
CA ALA A 115 7.65 3.16 1.82
C ALA A 115 8.61 2.38 2.74
N LYS A 116 9.63 1.74 2.17
CA LYS A 116 10.67 1.07 2.95
C LYS A 116 11.43 2.07 3.82
N THR A 117 11.93 3.15 3.24
CA THR A 117 12.69 4.18 3.97
C THR A 117 11.85 4.78 5.09
N PHE A 118 10.60 5.12 4.81
CA PHE A 118 9.65 5.62 5.81
C PHE A 118 9.45 4.63 6.97
N THR A 119 9.18 3.37 6.65
CA THR A 119 8.96 2.32 7.66
C THR A 119 10.21 2.10 8.51
N ASP A 120 11.41 2.10 7.90
CA ASP A 120 12.67 1.96 8.63
C ASP A 120 12.88 3.11 9.66
N TYR A 121 12.50 4.35 9.31
CA TYR A 121 12.55 5.48 10.25
C TYR A 121 11.50 5.35 11.36
N VAL A 122 10.27 4.98 11.03
CA VAL A 122 9.21 4.81 12.03
C VAL A 122 9.54 3.66 12.98
N ASP A 123 10.06 2.54 12.50
CA ASP A 123 10.44 1.40 13.34
C ASP A 123 11.60 1.75 14.28
N LYS A 124 12.53 2.61 13.83
CA LYS A 124 13.72 2.98 14.61
C LYS A 124 13.48 4.11 15.61
N TYR A 125 12.65 5.10 15.27
CA TYR A 125 12.48 6.33 16.05
C TYR A 125 11.03 6.54 16.55
N GLY A 126 10.06 5.81 16.01
CA GLY A 126 8.63 5.98 16.29
C GLY A 126 8.02 7.24 15.66
N ARG A 127 8.78 7.97 14.83
CA ARG A 127 8.35 9.19 14.13
C ARG A 127 8.98 9.25 12.75
N SER A 128 8.26 9.88 11.81
CA SER A 128 8.86 10.30 10.54
C SER A 128 9.93 11.37 10.79
N PHE A 129 11.05 11.25 10.08
CA PHE A 129 12.11 12.23 10.08
C PHE A 129 12.32 12.75 8.66
N GLU A 130 11.66 13.86 8.34
CA GLU A 130 11.50 14.35 6.96
C GLU A 130 12.83 14.57 6.23
N PHE A 131 13.83 15.16 6.88
CA PHE A 131 15.14 15.34 6.26
C PHE A 131 15.81 14.00 5.96
N GLY A 132 15.87 13.08 6.92
CA GLY A 132 16.47 11.76 6.69
C GLY A 132 15.67 10.91 5.71
N LEU A 133 14.34 11.07 5.66
CA LEU A 133 13.49 10.43 4.68
C LEU A 133 13.80 10.96 3.28
N ALA A 134 13.76 12.29 3.09
CA ALA A 134 14.07 12.93 1.83
C ALA A 134 15.49 12.60 1.37
N THR A 135 16.49 12.78 2.23
CA THR A 135 17.89 12.47 1.93
C THR A 135 18.09 10.99 1.65
N GLY A 136 17.56 10.09 2.49
CA GLY A 136 17.69 8.65 2.30
C GLY A 136 17.05 8.15 1.01
N TYR A 137 15.80 8.54 0.75
CA TYR A 137 15.09 8.15 -0.47
C TYR A 137 15.73 8.75 -1.72
N HIS A 138 16.04 10.06 -1.72
CA HIS A 138 16.61 10.72 -2.90
C HIS A 138 18.06 10.32 -3.17
N LEU A 139 18.93 10.16 -2.16
CA LEU A 139 20.30 9.67 -2.41
C LEU A 139 20.30 8.23 -2.91
N LEU A 140 19.47 7.36 -2.34
CA LEU A 140 19.48 5.93 -2.67
C LEU A 140 18.76 5.63 -3.98
N SER A 141 17.71 6.38 -4.32
CA SER A 141 16.84 6.06 -5.46
C SER A 141 17.05 7.00 -6.66
N ARG A 142 17.36 8.29 -6.43
CA ARG A 142 17.40 9.33 -7.48
C ARG A 142 18.41 10.45 -7.16
N PRO A 143 19.73 10.19 -7.16
CA PRO A 143 20.74 11.17 -6.75
C PRO A 143 20.72 12.45 -7.61
N LEU A 144 20.38 12.35 -8.90
CA LEU A 144 20.26 13.51 -9.79
C LEU A 144 19.05 14.41 -9.45
N SER A 145 17.94 13.86 -8.95
CA SER A 145 16.79 14.69 -8.57
C SER A 145 17.02 15.44 -7.26
N ALA A 146 17.86 14.89 -6.37
CA ALA A 146 18.30 15.56 -5.15
C ALA A 146 18.96 16.91 -5.44
N LEU A 147 19.80 16.97 -6.48
CA LEU A 147 20.46 18.21 -6.94
C LEU A 147 19.45 19.29 -7.38
N LYS A 148 18.39 18.90 -8.10
CA LYS A 148 17.32 19.83 -8.53
C LYS A 148 16.50 20.35 -7.36
N MET A 149 16.38 19.57 -6.29
CA MET A 149 15.67 19.97 -5.06
C MET A 149 16.54 20.79 -4.11
N GLY A 150 17.83 20.96 -4.39
CA GLY A 150 18.79 21.71 -3.58
C GLY A 150 18.33 23.14 -3.20
N PRO A 151 17.87 23.98 -4.16
CA PRO A 151 17.42 25.34 -3.85
C PRO A 151 16.20 25.38 -2.92
N MET A 152 15.21 24.51 -3.14
CA MET A 152 14.04 24.38 -2.28
C MET A 152 14.45 23.91 -0.87
N GLY A 153 15.28 22.87 -0.80
CA GLY A 153 15.81 22.35 0.46
C GLY A 153 16.56 23.41 1.26
N PHE A 154 17.42 24.19 0.59
CA PHE A 154 18.14 25.30 1.21
C PHE A 154 17.19 26.38 1.75
N SER A 155 16.15 26.75 1.00
CA SER A 155 15.14 27.72 1.46
C SER A 155 14.34 27.26 2.69
N MET A 156 14.12 25.96 2.84
CA MET A 156 13.44 25.40 4.02
C MET A 156 14.39 25.32 5.21
N PHE A 157 15.66 24.99 4.96
CA PHE A 157 16.72 24.96 5.96
C PHE A 157 16.96 26.34 6.58
N THR A 158 17.13 27.39 5.75
CA THR A 158 17.33 28.77 6.23
C THR A 158 16.14 29.32 7.02
N ARG A 159 14.94 28.78 6.80
CA ARG A 159 13.71 29.13 7.54
C ARG A 159 13.47 28.26 8.77
N GLY A 160 14.40 27.37 9.14
CA GLY A 160 14.26 26.48 10.29
C GLY A 160 13.11 25.48 10.18
N ARG A 161 12.60 25.22 8.97
CA ARG A 161 11.45 24.32 8.73
C ARG A 161 11.86 22.85 8.56
N MET A 162 13.12 22.53 8.81
CA MET A 162 13.71 21.22 8.57
C MET A 162 14.56 20.80 9.77
N SER A 163 14.14 19.72 10.44
CA SER A 163 14.93 19.09 11.49
C SER A 163 16.13 18.36 10.86
N LEU A 164 17.34 18.56 11.38
CA LEU A 164 18.54 17.85 10.94
C LEU A 164 18.79 16.53 11.68
N LEU A 165 18.19 16.37 12.85
CA LEU A 165 18.34 15.18 13.67
C LEU A 165 16.96 14.54 13.91
N PRO A 166 16.89 13.20 13.91
CA PRO A 166 15.66 12.49 14.22
C PRO A 166 15.29 12.67 15.69
N THR A 167 13.99 12.77 15.97
CA THR A 167 13.45 12.76 17.34
C THR A 167 12.81 11.41 17.64
N LYS A 168 13.02 10.88 18.85
CA LYS A 168 12.44 9.62 19.30
C LYS A 168 11.15 9.86 20.10
N ILE A 169 10.22 8.91 20.04
CA ILE A 169 9.11 8.84 20.99
C ILE A 169 9.59 8.42 22.38
N ARG A 170 8.81 8.70 23.43
CA ARG A 170 9.16 8.36 24.82
C ARG A 170 9.26 6.85 25.05
N ASN A 171 8.29 6.07 24.59
CA ASN A 171 8.21 4.62 24.85
C ASN A 171 8.59 3.81 23.60
N ILE A 172 9.81 3.98 23.11
CA ILE A 172 10.27 3.29 21.89
C ILE A 172 10.29 1.77 22.04
N ASP A 173 10.69 1.25 23.21
CA ASP A 173 10.76 -0.19 23.46
C ASP A 173 9.37 -0.84 23.39
N GLN A 174 8.35 -0.14 23.87
CA GLN A 174 6.95 -0.57 23.76
C GLN A 174 6.51 -0.66 22.30
N LEU A 175 6.85 0.35 21.48
CA LEU A 175 6.54 0.33 20.05
C LEU A 175 7.25 -0.84 19.36
N GLN A 176 8.53 -1.07 19.68
CA GLN A 176 9.30 -2.18 19.12
C GLN A 176 8.71 -3.54 19.51
N ALA A 177 8.25 -3.70 20.76
CA ALA A 177 7.55 -4.90 21.20
C ALA A 177 6.23 -5.12 20.42
N ILE A 178 5.45 -4.06 20.18
CA ILE A 178 4.21 -4.13 19.38
C ILE A 178 4.52 -4.54 17.93
N ILE A 179 5.51 -3.90 17.30
CA ILE A 179 5.91 -4.22 15.91
C ILE A 179 6.41 -5.65 15.81
N GLN A 180 7.26 -6.08 16.75
CA GLN A 180 7.77 -7.45 16.78
C GLN A 180 6.62 -8.45 16.91
N LYS A 181 5.67 -8.17 17.81
CA LYS A 181 4.50 -9.03 17.96
C LYS A 181 3.63 -9.07 16.71
N ALA A 182 3.44 -7.94 16.05
CA ALA A 182 2.70 -7.86 14.78
C ALA A 182 3.39 -8.68 13.68
N ARG A 183 4.72 -8.64 13.58
CA ARG A 183 5.50 -9.45 12.64
C ARG A 183 5.39 -10.95 12.93
N GLU A 184 5.41 -11.36 14.20
CA GLU A 184 5.17 -12.76 14.59
C GLU A 184 3.79 -13.25 14.16
N ILE A 185 2.75 -12.44 14.39
CA ILE A 185 1.37 -12.78 14.01
C ILE A 185 1.25 -12.84 12.48
N GLY A 186 1.89 -11.90 11.77
CA GLY A 186 1.93 -11.87 10.31
C GLY A 186 2.66 -13.06 9.69
N ALA A 187 3.75 -13.53 10.31
CA ALA A 187 4.53 -14.68 9.82
C ALA A 187 3.87 -16.05 10.09
N ARG A 188 2.87 -16.11 10.98
CA ARG A 188 2.08 -17.32 11.27
C ARG A 188 0.90 -17.53 10.33
N ARG A 189 0.65 -16.60 9.41
CA ARG A 189 -0.41 -16.65 8.39
C ARG A 189 0.18 -16.89 7.02
#